data_AF-A0A8S0FXY9-F1
#
_entry.id   AF-A0A8S0FXY9-F1
#
_cell.length_a   1.000
_cell.length_b   1.000
_cell.length_c   1.000
_cell.angle_alpha   90.00
_cell.angle_beta   90.00
_cell.angle_gamma   90.00
#
_symmetry.space_group_name_H-M   'P 1'
#
loop_
_entity.id
_entity.type
_entity.pdbx_description
1 polymer ?
#
loop_
_entity_poly.entity_id
_entity_poly.type
_entity_poly.pdbx_seq_one_letter_code
_entity_poly.pdbx_strand_id
1 'polypeptide(L)'
;MTCLSMLPIAQIVNKIVILFFYVCKFPTILPLSANNYGDLMGTTKHSKLLILGSGPAGYTAAVYAARANLQPVLITGMEKGGQLTTTTEVENWPGDPNDLTGPLLMERMHEHATKFETEIIFDHINKVDF
;
A
#
# COMPACT_ATOMS: atom_id res chain seq x y z
N MET A 1 -32.23 2.79 20.71
CA MET A 1 -30.89 2.97 21.32
C MET A 1 -30.33 1.59 21.61
N THR A 2 -29.27 1.19 20.89
CA THR A 2 -28.01 0.64 21.41
C THR A 2 -27.17 0.24 20.20
N CYS A 3 -26.28 1.17 19.85
CA CYS A 3 -25.16 0.99 18.94
C CYS A 3 -24.24 -0.07 19.55
N LEU A 4 -24.13 -1.25 18.93
CA LEU A 4 -23.16 -2.26 19.35
C LEU A 4 -21.78 -1.77 18.88
N SER A 5 -20.95 -1.46 19.87
CA SER A 5 -19.60 -0.94 19.77
C SER A 5 -18.69 -1.76 18.84
N MET A 6 -18.31 -1.18 17.71
CA MET A 6 -17.11 -1.56 16.96
C MET A 6 -15.86 -0.97 17.63
N LEU A 7 -15.20 -1.74 18.50
CA LEU A 7 -13.79 -1.55 18.91
C LEU A 7 -13.22 -2.96 19.20
N PRO A 8 -11.95 -3.33 18.89
CA PRO A 8 -10.76 -2.47 18.75
C PRO A 8 -9.77 -2.90 17.63
N ILE A 9 -10.23 -3.38 16.46
CA ILE A 9 -9.27 -3.76 15.39
C ILE A 9 -8.52 -2.50 14.88
N ALA A 10 -9.20 -1.35 14.79
CA ALA A 10 -8.61 -0.09 14.34
C ALA A 10 -7.48 0.46 15.25
N GLN A 11 -7.46 0.13 16.55
CA GLN A 11 -6.40 0.60 17.45
C GLN A 11 -5.15 -0.29 17.45
N ILE A 12 -5.28 -1.57 17.08
CA ILE A 12 -4.14 -2.50 17.01
C ILE A 12 -3.32 -2.25 15.74
N VAL A 13 -3.96 -1.83 14.63
CA VAL A 13 -3.25 -1.47 13.39
C VAL A 13 -2.30 -0.29 13.59
N ASN A 14 -2.63 0.66 14.47
CA ASN A 14 -1.81 1.83 14.76
C ASN A 14 -0.53 1.54 15.55
N LYS A 15 -0.36 0.34 16.14
CA LYS A 15 0.79 0.05 17.02
C LYS A 15 1.77 -0.98 16.49
N ILE A 16 1.37 -1.86 15.56
CA ILE A 16 2.26 -2.93 15.04
C ILE A 16 2.86 -2.58 13.68
N VAL A 17 2.28 -1.63 12.93
CA VAL A 17 2.84 -1.15 11.65
C VAL A 17 3.53 0.20 11.85
N ILE A 18 4.56 0.24 12.69
CA ILE A 18 5.52 1.35 12.67
C ILE A 18 6.51 1.05 11.54
N LEU A 19 6.08 1.34 10.32
CA LEU A 19 6.96 1.57 9.18
C LEU A 19 6.54 2.93 8.62
N PHE A 20 7.14 4.00 9.15
CA PHE A 20 7.02 5.41 8.72
C PHE A 20 5.76 5.74 7.88
N PHE A 21 4.59 5.72 8.50
CA PHE A 21 3.42 6.40 7.93
C PHE A 21 3.60 7.91 8.16
N TYR A 22 4.16 8.61 7.17
CA TYR A 22 3.92 10.04 7.07
C TYR A 22 2.45 10.23 6.66
N VAL A 23 1.57 10.37 7.65
CA VAL A 23 0.24 10.94 7.40
C VAL A 23 0.46 12.44 7.20
N CYS A 24 0.81 12.84 5.98
CA CYS A 24 0.82 14.24 5.60
C CYS A 24 -0.62 14.77 5.65
N LYS A 25 -0.93 15.54 6.69
CA LYS A 25 -2.20 16.24 6.84
C LYS A 25 -2.15 17.51 5.97
N PHE A 26 -2.38 17.37 4.66
CA PHE A 26 -2.45 18.55 3.78
C PHE A 26 -3.84 19.22 3.87
N PRO A 27 -3.90 20.56 3.94
CA PRO A 27 -5.15 21.29 4.06
C PRO A 27 -5.96 21.14 2.76
N THR A 28 -7.26 20.94 2.91
CA THR A 28 -8.26 20.94 1.84
C THR A 28 -8.14 22.18 0.96
N ILE A 29 -7.78 22.00 -0.32
CA ILE A 29 -7.88 23.04 -1.35
C ILE A 29 -9.20 22.84 -2.09
N LEU A 30 -9.99 23.91 -2.17
CA LEU A 30 -11.27 24.03 -2.88
C LEU A 30 -11.16 23.66 -4.37
N PRO A 31 -12.27 23.24 -5.03
CA PRO A 31 -12.22 22.86 -6.43
C PRO A 31 -12.11 24.11 -7.31
N LEU A 32 -11.05 24.22 -8.11
CA LEU A 32 -10.96 25.21 -9.18
C LEU A 32 -11.53 24.62 -10.47
N SER A 33 -12.45 25.38 -11.07
CA SER A 33 -13.19 25.11 -12.30
C SER A 33 -12.29 24.72 -13.47
N ALA A 34 -12.75 23.74 -14.25
CA ALA A 34 -12.14 23.30 -15.49
C ALA A 34 -12.03 24.44 -16.51
N ASN A 35 -10.84 24.60 -17.10
CA ASN A 35 -10.66 25.21 -18.41
C ASN A 35 -9.53 24.46 -19.14
N ASN A 36 -9.87 24.00 -20.35
CA ASN A 36 -9.08 23.16 -21.24
C ASN A 36 -7.86 23.92 -21.78
N TYR A 37 -6.66 23.66 -21.26
CA TYR A 37 -5.33 23.87 -21.90
C TYR A 37 -4.18 23.32 -21.01
N GLY A 38 -4.33 22.11 -20.44
CA GLY A 38 -3.40 21.60 -19.40
C GLY A 38 -3.19 20.10 -19.32
N ASP A 39 -3.59 19.33 -20.34
CA ASP A 39 -3.57 17.85 -20.32
C ASP A 39 -2.21 17.22 -20.70
N LEU A 40 -1.11 17.99 -20.60
CA LEU A 40 0.27 17.50 -20.80
C LEU A 40 1.16 17.74 -19.57
N MET A 41 0.57 18.01 -18.42
CA MET A 41 1.24 17.94 -17.11
C MET A 41 0.48 16.90 -16.30
N GLY A 42 1.17 15.81 -15.90
CA GLY A 42 0.58 14.60 -15.33
C GLY A 42 -0.56 14.86 -14.34
N THR A 43 -1.68 14.16 -14.54
CA THR A 43 -2.86 14.25 -13.67
C THR A 43 -2.45 14.05 -12.21
N THR A 44 -2.74 15.04 -11.37
CA THR A 44 -2.43 14.94 -9.94
C THR A 44 -3.42 13.98 -9.28
N LYS A 45 -2.93 12.86 -8.75
CA LYS A 45 -3.74 11.87 -8.05
C LYS A 45 -3.66 12.09 -6.54
N HIS A 46 -4.80 12.36 -5.91
CA HIS A 46 -4.91 12.43 -4.45
C HIS A 46 -5.30 11.06 -3.88
N SER A 47 -4.59 10.61 -2.83
CA SER A 47 -4.84 9.34 -2.16
C SER A 47 -4.84 9.55 -0.64
N LYS A 48 -5.75 8.90 0.09
CA LYS A 48 -5.79 8.97 1.56
C LYS A 48 -4.54 8.35 2.20
N LEU A 49 -4.02 7.31 1.56
CA LEU A 49 -2.80 6.64 1.93
C LEU A 49 -2.06 6.19 0.68
N LEU A 50 -0.79 6.58 0.59
CA LEU A 50 0.14 6.15 -0.44
C LEU A 50 1.24 5.30 0.20
N ILE A 51 1.47 4.10 -0.33
CA ILE A 51 2.50 3.17 0.12
C ILE A 51 3.57 3.10 -0.96
N LEU A 52 4.82 3.32 -0.58
CA LEU A 52 5.96 3.29 -1.50
C LEU A 52 6.75 2.00 -1.27
N GLY A 53 6.73 1.11 -2.27
CA GLY A 53 7.43 -0.16 -2.26
C GLY A 53 6.49 -1.36 -2.26
N SER A 54 6.85 -2.38 -3.04
CA SER A 54 6.10 -3.63 -3.23
C SER A 54 6.76 -4.84 -2.58
N GLY A 55 7.59 -4.65 -1.55
CA GLY A 55 8.10 -5.76 -0.75
C GLY A 55 7.04 -6.33 0.21
N PRO A 56 7.42 -7.27 1.09
CA PRO A 56 6.52 -7.87 2.06
C PRO A 56 5.91 -6.86 3.02
N ALA A 57 6.68 -5.82 3.38
CA ALA A 57 6.21 -4.74 4.24
C ALA A 57 5.12 -3.88 3.56
N GLY A 58 5.32 -3.54 2.28
CA GLY A 58 4.37 -2.75 1.50
C GLY A 58 3.05 -3.48 1.27
N TYR A 59 3.11 -4.75 0.85
CA TYR A 59 1.92 -5.58 0.68
C TYR A 59 1.16 -5.81 1.99
N THR A 60 1.88 -6.03 3.09
CA THR A 60 1.24 -6.15 4.42
C THR A 60 0.53 -4.85 4.79
N ALA A 61 1.20 -3.70 4.64
CA ALA A 61 0.59 -2.39 4.91
C ALA A 61 -0.67 -2.15 4.05
N ALA A 62 -0.62 -2.51 2.76
CA ALA A 62 -1.74 -2.39 1.84
C ALA A 62 -2.95 -3.22 2.27
N VAL A 63 -2.75 -4.50 2.60
CA VAL A 63 -3.83 -5.39 3.07
C VAL A 63 -4.50 -4.81 4.32
N TYR A 64 -3.72 -4.35 5.30
CA TYR A 64 -4.28 -3.78 6.53
C TYR A 64 -4.99 -2.44 6.30
N ALA A 65 -4.43 -1.57 5.45
CA ALA A 65 -5.06 -0.30 5.10
C ALA A 65 -6.35 -0.47 4.30
N ALA A 66 -6.38 -1.43 3.38
CA ALA A 66 -7.57 -1.77 2.61
C ALA A 66 -8.68 -2.31 3.51
N ARG A 67 -8.35 -3.17 4.48
CA ARG A 67 -9.30 -3.64 5.51
C ARG A 67 -9.81 -2.53 6.41
N ALA A 68 -9.04 -1.46 6.59
CA ALA A 68 -9.47 -0.24 7.29
C ALA A 68 -10.26 0.73 6.38
N ASN A 69 -10.62 0.31 5.15
CA ASN A 69 -11.36 1.09 4.16
C ASN A 69 -10.67 2.43 3.78
N LEU A 70 -9.34 2.44 3.77
CA LEU A 70 -8.55 3.62 3.41
C LEU A 70 -8.30 3.73 1.90
N GLN A 71 -8.67 2.71 1.11
CA GLN A 71 -8.44 2.65 -0.34
C GLN A 71 -6.97 2.94 -0.67
N PRO A 72 -6.02 2.11 -0.16
CA PRO A 72 -4.60 2.39 -0.31
C PRO A 72 -4.16 2.29 -1.76
N VAL A 73 -3.26 3.20 -2.12
CA VAL A 73 -2.51 3.13 -3.38
C VAL A 73 -1.09 2.67 -3.05
N LEU A 74 -0.61 1.62 -3.72
CA LEU A 74 0.74 1.09 -3.58
C LEU A 74 1.52 1.31 -4.87
N ILE A 75 2.66 1.98 -4.78
CA ILE A 75 3.59 2.17 -5.90
C ILE A 75 4.69 1.14 -5.79
N THR A 76 4.91 0.33 -6.83
CA THR A 76 5.79 -0.82 -6.73
C THR A 76 7.26 -0.46 -6.63
N GLY A 77 7.67 0.63 -7.28
CA GLY A 77 9.07 0.90 -7.61
C GLY A 77 9.50 0.15 -8.87
N MET A 78 10.80 0.24 -9.19
CA MET A 78 11.40 -0.41 -10.37
C MET A 78 11.33 -1.94 -10.30
N GLU A 79 11.37 -2.51 -9.10
CA GLU A 79 11.36 -3.95 -8.86
C GLU A 79 10.10 -4.34 -8.07
N LYS A 80 9.11 -4.91 -8.78
CA LYS A 80 7.92 -5.47 -8.12
C LYS A 80 8.33 -6.63 -7.21
N GLY A 81 7.86 -6.66 -5.96
CA GLY A 81 8.21 -7.71 -4.99
C GLY A 81 9.52 -7.47 -4.24
N GLY A 82 10.32 -6.48 -4.66
CA GLY A 82 11.62 -6.17 -4.08
C GLY A 82 12.60 -7.34 -4.10
N GLN A 83 13.50 -7.37 -3.11
CA GLN A 83 14.63 -8.31 -3.05
C GLN A 83 14.23 -9.79 -3.00
N LEU A 84 13.02 -10.12 -2.53
CA LEU A 84 12.58 -11.52 -2.47
C LEU A 84 12.36 -12.13 -3.85
N THR A 85 12.20 -11.33 -4.91
CA THR A 85 12.03 -11.87 -6.27
C THR A 85 13.28 -12.56 -6.83
N THR A 86 14.45 -12.34 -6.25
CA THR A 86 15.70 -13.00 -6.67
C THR A 86 16.11 -14.15 -5.75
N THR A 87 15.34 -14.38 -4.67
CA THR A 87 15.64 -15.41 -3.68
C THR A 87 15.02 -16.75 -4.09
N THR A 88 15.84 -17.80 -4.16
CA THR A 88 15.40 -19.14 -4.57
C THR A 88 14.55 -19.83 -3.51
N GLU A 89 14.94 -19.75 -2.23
CA GLU A 89 14.28 -20.47 -1.13
C GLU A 89 14.05 -19.54 0.08
N VAL A 90 12.89 -19.68 0.72
CA VAL A 90 12.48 -18.91 1.90
C VAL A 90 11.95 -19.88 2.96
N GLU A 91 12.85 -20.35 3.85
CA GLU A 91 12.52 -21.33 4.88
C GLU A 91 11.95 -20.72 6.17
N ASN A 92 12.19 -19.42 6.38
CA ASN A 92 11.86 -18.73 7.62
C ASN A 92 10.50 -18.01 7.58
N TRP A 93 9.68 -18.28 6.55
CA TRP A 93 8.34 -17.71 6.47
C TRP A 93 7.34 -18.52 7.31
N PRO A 94 6.76 -17.96 8.38
CA PRO A 94 5.97 -18.72 9.34
C PRO A 94 4.64 -19.25 8.76
N GLY A 95 4.17 -18.68 7.66
CA GLY A 95 2.87 -19.02 7.04
C GLY A 95 2.94 -20.08 5.96
N ASP A 96 4.13 -20.49 5.53
CA ASP A 96 4.30 -21.56 4.54
C ASP A 96 5.62 -22.30 4.79
N PRO A 97 5.56 -23.45 5.48
CA PRO A 97 6.77 -24.12 5.99
C PRO A 97 7.50 -24.98 4.96
N ASN A 98 6.95 -25.23 3.76
CA ASN A 98 7.53 -26.17 2.81
C ASN A 98 7.69 -25.54 1.42
N ASP A 99 8.88 -25.65 0.82
CA ASP A 99 9.17 -25.34 -0.59
C ASP A 99 8.74 -23.94 -1.07
N LEU A 100 8.78 -22.95 -0.16
CA LEU A 100 8.44 -21.58 -0.50
C LEU A 100 9.62 -20.88 -1.20
N THR A 101 9.37 -20.35 -2.40
CA THR A 101 10.32 -19.49 -3.10
C THR A 101 9.96 -18.01 -2.90
N GLY A 102 10.96 -17.13 -3.03
CA GLY A 102 10.75 -15.70 -2.88
C GLY A 102 9.79 -15.10 -3.92
N PRO A 103 9.89 -15.43 -5.23
CA PRO A 103 8.90 -15.03 -6.23
C PRO A 103 7.48 -15.49 -5.91
N LEU A 104 7.32 -16.75 -5.46
CA LEU A 104 6.01 -17.30 -5.12
C LEU A 104 5.39 -16.58 -3.91
N LEU A 105 6.21 -16.25 -2.91
CA LEU A 105 5.76 -15.46 -1.76
C LEU A 105 5.27 -14.07 -2.20
N MET A 106 6.02 -13.39 -3.07
CA MET A 106 5.64 -12.05 -3.55
C MET A 106 4.40 -12.06 -4.43
N GLU A 107 4.21 -13.08 -5.27
CA GLU A 107 2.99 -13.20 -6.07
C GLU A 107 1.77 -13.40 -5.17
N ARG A 108 1.85 -14.29 -4.17
CA ARG A 108 0.74 -14.50 -3.22
C ARG A 108 0.42 -13.24 -2.41
N MET A 109 1.42 -12.46 -2.03
CA MET A 109 1.20 -11.18 -1.35
C MET A 109 0.54 -10.14 -2.26
N HIS A 110 0.97 -10.08 -3.53
CA HIS A 110 0.36 -9.24 -4.55
C HIS A 110 -1.11 -9.60 -4.80
N GLU A 111 -1.42 -10.88 -4.98
CA GLU A 111 -2.78 -11.40 -5.11
C GLU A 111 -3.63 -11.04 -3.88
N HIS A 112 -3.07 -11.19 -2.68
CA HIS A 112 -3.76 -10.87 -1.44
C HIS A 112 -4.09 -9.38 -1.33
N ALA A 113 -3.15 -8.49 -1.67
CA ALA A 113 -3.40 -7.05 -1.69
C ALA A 113 -4.46 -6.66 -2.74
N THR A 114 -4.39 -7.26 -3.93
CA THR A 114 -5.33 -7.01 -5.03
C THR A 114 -6.75 -7.48 -4.68
N LYS A 115 -6.88 -8.62 -3.99
CA LYS A 115 -8.16 -9.14 -3.50
C LYS A 115 -8.88 -8.18 -2.55
N PHE A 116 -8.14 -7.37 -1.80
CA PHE A 116 -8.69 -6.33 -0.93
C PHE A 116 -8.81 -4.96 -1.64
N GLU A 117 -8.82 -4.94 -2.98
CA GLU A 117 -9.02 -3.73 -3.77
C GLU A 117 -7.93 -2.65 -3.54
N THR A 118 -6.71 -3.07 -3.18
CA THR A 118 -5.54 -2.17 -3.20
C THR A 118 -5.26 -1.78 -4.64
N GLU A 119 -5.13 -0.48 -4.91
CA GLU A 119 -4.66 -0.01 -6.21
C GLU A 119 -3.13 -0.14 -6.28
N ILE A 120 -2.63 -0.94 -7.23
CA ILE A 120 -1.20 -1.19 -7.39
C ILE A 120 -0.74 -0.51 -8.68
N ILE A 121 0.16 0.46 -8.56
CA ILE A 121 0.69 1.24 -9.68
C ILE A 121 2.16 0.87 -9.89
N PHE A 122 2.49 0.49 -11.12
CA PHE A 122 3.88 0.27 -11.51
C PHE A 122 4.51 1.61 -11.90
N ASP A 123 5.20 2.23 -10.96
CA ASP A 123 5.89 3.51 -11.15
C ASP A 123 7.04 3.65 -10.15
N HIS A 124 7.89 4.67 -10.35
CA HIS A 124 9.00 5.01 -9.48
C HIS A 124 8.89 6.46 -9.00
N ILE A 125 8.93 6.67 -7.68
CA ILE A 125 8.90 8.00 -7.08
C ILE A 125 10.30 8.61 -7.06
N ASN A 126 10.45 9.75 -7.75
CA ASN A 126 11.71 10.47 -7.86
C ASN A 126 11.94 11.49 -6.72
N LYS A 127 10.88 12.04 -6.13
CA LYS A 127 10.96 13.10 -5.12
C LYS A 127 9.80 13.04 -4.14
N VAL A 128 10.08 13.33 -2.87
CA VAL A 128 9.10 13.58 -1.80
C VAL A 128 9.39 14.95 -1.20
N ASP A 129 8.34 15.68 -0.84
CA ASP A 129 8.40 16.98 -0.16
C ASP A 129 7.72 16.84 1.22
N PHE A 130 8.32 17.37 2.28
CA PHE A 130 7.97 17.09 3.69
C PHE A 130 7.55 18.34 4.46
#